data_AF-A0A2S5T008-F1
#
_entry.id   AF-A0A2S5T008-F1
#
_cell.length_a   1.000
_cell.length_b   1.000
_cell.length_c   1.000
_cell.angle_alpha   90.00
_cell.angle_beta   90.00
_cell.angle_gamma   90.00
#
_symmetry.space_group_name_H-M   'P 1'
#
loop_
_entity.id
_entity.type
_entity.pdbx_description
1 polymer ?
#
loop_
_entity_poly.entity_id
_entity_poly.type
_entity_poly.pdbx_seq_one_letter_code
_entity_poly.pdbx_strand_id
1 'polypeptide(L)' 'MAKLTLSVAIGNYDRCRPLLDGDVQIDGVNPVFMTLPP' A
#
# COMPACT_ATOMS: atom_id res chain seq x y z
N MET A 1 19.28 -4.42 5.62
CA MET A 1 18.79 -3.02 5.68
C MET A 1 17.47 -3.00 6.42
N ALA A 2 17.20 -1.97 7.22
CA ALA A 2 15.88 -1.80 7.83
C ALA A 2 14.84 -1.46 6.75
N LYS A 3 13.61 -1.97 6.89
CA LYS A 3 12.53 -1.66 5.96
C LYS A 3 12.14 -0.18 6.04
N LEU A 4 11.88 0.46 4.91
CA LEU A 4 11.39 1.84 4.86
C LEU A 4 9.93 1.90 5.30
N THR A 5 9.60 2.71 6.31
CA THR A 5 8.20 3.00 6.65
C THR A 5 7.62 3.98 5.63
N LEU A 6 6.62 3.54 4.85
CA LEU A 6 6.04 4.33 3.76
C LEU A 6 4.52 4.36 3.87
N SER A 7 3.94 5.57 3.95
CA SER A 7 2.50 5.77 3.86
C SER A 7 2.06 5.92 2.40
N VAL A 8 1.03 5.18 1.98
CA VAL A 8 0.52 5.21 0.60
C VAL A 8 -1.00 5.42 0.61
N ALA A 9 -1.44 6.52 0.01
CA ALA A 9 -2.86 6.79 -0.20
C ALA A 9 -3.30 6.26 -1.58
N ILE A 10 -4.32 5.40 -1.58
CA ILE A 10 -4.77 4.66 -2.76
C ILE A 10 -6.25 5.00 -3.01
N GLY A 11 -6.58 5.40 -4.24
CA GLY A 11 -7.96 5.55 -4.69
C GLY A 11 -8.61 4.19 -4.98
N ASN A 12 -9.93 4.16 -5.17
CA ASN A 12 -10.62 2.92 -5.51
C ASN A 12 -10.34 2.50 -6.97
N TYR A 13 -9.17 1.90 -7.19
CA TYR A 13 -8.73 1.39 -8.47
C TYR A 13 -8.31 -0.07 -8.33
N ASP A 14 -8.94 -0.96 -9.11
CA ASP A 14 -8.77 -2.41 -8.96
C ASP A 14 -7.31 -2.85 -9.09
N ARG A 15 -6.48 -2.14 -9.86
CA ARG A 15 -5.05 -2.47 -10.00
C ARG A 15 -4.23 -2.27 -8.73
N CYS A 16 -4.68 -1.40 -7.82
CA CYS A 16 -4.00 -1.12 -6.56
C CYS A 16 -4.64 -1.87 -5.38
N ARG A 17 -5.78 -2.55 -5.58
CA ARG A 17 -6.48 -3.31 -4.54
C ARG A 17 -5.64 -4.43 -3.92
N PRO A 18 -4.82 -5.20 -4.67
CA PRO A 18 -3.94 -6.22 -4.08
C PRO A 18 -2.93 -5.69 -3.07
N LEU A 19 -2.54 -4.41 -3.16
CA LEU A 19 -1.67 -3.77 -2.17
C LEU A 19 -2.42 -3.52 -0.86
N LEU A 20 -3.67 -3.06 -0.95
CA LEU A 20 -4.53 -2.78 0.20
C LEU A 20 -4.95 -4.07 0.92
N ASP A 21 -5.28 -5.12 0.16
CA ASP A 21 -5.70 -6.42 0.68
C ASP A 21 -4.51 -7.23 1.24
N GLY A 22 -3.28 -6.83 0.89
CA GLY A 22 -2.04 -7.44 1.36
C GLY A 22 -1.55 -8.62 0.53
N ASP A 23 -2.25 -8.96 -0.56
CA ASP A 23 -1.90 -10.02 -1.51
C ASP A 23 -0.53 -9.82 -2.17
N VAL A 24 -0.12 -8.55 -2.33
CA VAL A 24 1.21 -8.17 -2.81
C VAL A 24 1.83 -7.11 -1.90
N GLN A 25 3.16 -7.11 -1.80
CA GLN A 25 3.92 -6.24 -0.92
C GLN A 25 4.97 -5.45 -1.71
N ILE A 26 5.38 -4.30 -1.16
CA ILE A 26 6.50 -3.53 -1.70
C ILE A 26 7.77 -4.04 -1.03
N ASP A 27 8.71 -4.55 -1.83
CA ASP A 27 9.98 -5.05 -1.32
C ASP A 27 10.76 -3.96 -0.58
N GLY A 28 11.38 -4.32 0.54
CA GLY A 28 12.11 -3.38 1.40
C GLY A 28 11.25 -2.36 2.16
N VAL A 29 9.92 -2.46 2.13
CA VAL A 29 9.01 -1.47 2.75
C VAL A 29 8.17 -2.09 3.88
N ASN A 30 7.88 -1.27 4.87
CA ASN A 30 6.85 -1.47 5.90
C ASN A 30 5.69 -0.49 5.60
N PRO A 31 4.70 -0.90 4.79
CA PRO A 31 3.71 0.02 4.26
C PRO A 31 2.59 0.35 5.27
N VAL A 32 2.04 1.55 5.17
CA VAL A 32 0.81 1.97 5.84
C VAL A 32 -0.17 2.47 4.77
N PHE A 33 -1.17 1.66 4.44
CA PHE A 33 -2.14 1.97 3.38
C PHE A 33 -3.33 2.76 3.92
N MET A 34 -3.85 3.67 3.09
CA MET A 34 -5.10 4.40 3.36
C MET A 34 -5.92 4.58 2.09
N THR A 35 -7.24 4.48 2.22
CA THR A 35 -8.18 4.73 1.12
C THR A 35 -8.45 6.23 0.99
N LEU A 36 -8.31 6.78 -0.21
CA LEU A 36 -8.75 8.15 -0.48
C LEU A 36 -10.28 8.26 -0.31
N PRO A 37 -10.79 9.38 0.22
CA PRO A 37 -12.21 9.67 0.17
C PRO A 37 -12.69 9.71 -1.31
N PRO A 38 -13.98 9.39 -1.56
CA PRO A 38 -14.54 9.38 -2.91
C PRO A 38 -14.47 10.75 -3.60
#